data_AF-C2FVA8-F1
#
_entry.id   AF-C2FVA8-F1
#
_cell.length_a   1.000
_cell.length_b   1.000
_cell.length_c   1.000
_cell.angle_alpha   90.00
_cell.angle_beta   90.00
_cell.angle_gamma   90.00
#
_symmetry.space_group_name_H-M   'P 1'
#
loop_
_entity.id
_entity.type
_entity.pdbx_description
1 polymer ?
#
loop_
_entity_poly.entity_id
_entity_poly.type
_entity_poly.pdbx_seq_one_letter_code
_entity_poly.pdbx_strand_id
1 'polypeptide(L)'
;MPEKQGYVSLQKEITLTKQFYIYVLLLSFVMQMFVRVAIVVDYSTNKSLYLQYCENKSRPELHCNGQCILMKKLKKQEEKESKQVSQKLEYLAFFHEVEKIEFNKPRLHFIPDTNLSGLICNYSFQFVVSIFRPPLTSI
;
A
#
# COMPACT_ATOMS: atom_id res chain seq x y z
N MET A 1 42.74 -20.69 -30.79
CA MET A 1 42.47 -19.53 -29.89
C MET A 1 41.56 -19.98 -28.74
N PRO A 2 42.11 -20.52 -27.64
CA PRO A 2 41.36 -21.13 -26.53
C PRO A 2 40.78 -20.14 -25.49
N GLU A 3 41.25 -18.89 -25.49
CA GLU A 3 40.91 -17.89 -24.45
C GLU A 3 39.44 -17.44 -24.48
N LYS A 4 38.83 -17.34 -25.68
CA LYS A 4 37.42 -16.97 -25.84
C LYS A 4 36.45 -18.04 -25.32
N GLN A 5 36.86 -19.31 -25.32
CA GLN A 5 36.03 -20.42 -24.87
C GLN A 5 35.81 -20.37 -23.34
N GLY A 6 36.87 -20.01 -22.59
CA GLY A 6 36.82 -19.85 -21.14
C GLY A 6 35.95 -18.67 -20.69
N TYR A 7 35.99 -17.56 -21.43
CA TYR A 7 35.14 -16.40 -21.15
C TYR A 7 33.65 -16.73 -21.30
N VAL A 8 33.26 -17.44 -22.36
CA VAL A 8 31.85 -17.82 -22.60
C VAL A 8 31.32 -18.80 -21.55
N SER A 9 32.13 -19.77 -21.11
CA SER A 9 31.74 -20.70 -20.03
C SER A 9 31.60 -20.00 -18.68
N LEU A 10 32.51 -19.08 -18.34
CA LEU A 10 32.42 -18.28 -17.11
C LEU A 10 31.16 -17.38 -17.13
N GLN A 11 30.84 -16.80 -18.28
CA GLN A 11 29.69 -15.91 -18.43
C GLN A 11 28.34 -16.66 -18.35
N LYS A 12 28.29 -17.93 -18.76
CA LYS A 12 27.13 -18.81 -18.55
C LYS A 12 26.90 -19.09 -17.07
N GLU A 13 27.93 -19.49 -16.32
CA GLU A 13 27.84 -19.72 -14.87
C GLU A 13 27.37 -18.45 -14.12
N ILE A 14 27.88 -17.28 -14.51
CA ILE A 14 27.45 -15.98 -13.97
C ILE A 14 25.98 -15.69 -14.32
N THR A 15 25.49 -16.12 -15.47
CA THR A 15 24.10 -15.87 -15.88
C THR A 15 23.13 -16.82 -15.18
N LEU A 16 23.50 -18.10 -15.02
CA LEU A 16 22.69 -19.10 -14.30
C LEU A 16 22.53 -18.74 -12.82
N THR A 17 23.61 -18.31 -12.17
CA THR A 17 23.56 -17.85 -10.77
C THR A 17 22.66 -16.62 -10.62
N LYS A 18 22.76 -15.63 -11.53
CA LYS A 18 21.84 -14.48 -11.55
C LYS A 18 20.39 -14.90 -11.72
N GLN A 19 20.09 -15.81 -12.65
CA GLN A 19 18.74 -16.32 -12.86
C GLN A 19 18.20 -17.02 -11.61
N PHE A 20 19.02 -17.82 -10.93
CA PHE A 20 18.65 -18.45 -9.68
C PHE A 20 18.21 -17.42 -8.62
N TYR A 21 19.00 -16.37 -8.39
CA TYR A 21 18.63 -15.31 -7.44
C TYR A 21 17.34 -14.59 -7.85
N ILE A 22 17.12 -14.34 -9.14
CA ILE A 22 15.88 -13.73 -9.64
C ILE A 22 14.68 -14.64 -9.33
N TYR A 23 14.77 -15.94 -9.61
CA TYR A 23 13.69 -16.88 -9.30
C TYR A 23 13.41 -16.99 -7.79
N VAL A 24 14.46 -17.01 -6.96
CA VAL A 24 14.32 -17.03 -5.49
C VAL A 24 13.63 -15.76 -4.99
N LEU A 25 14.03 -14.60 -5.50
CA LEU A 25 13.43 -13.32 -5.14
C LEU A 25 11.96 -13.27 -5.57
N LEU A 26 11.66 -13.68 -6.80
CA LEU A 26 10.30 -13.71 -7.33
C LEU A 26 9.41 -14.66 -6.52
N LEU A 27 9.91 -15.87 -6.20
CA LEU A 27 9.20 -16.82 -5.36
C LEU A 27 8.90 -16.25 -3.96
N SER A 28 9.85 -15.51 -3.38
CA SER A 28 9.66 -14.86 -2.07
C SER A 28 8.52 -13.85 -2.09
N PHE A 29 8.43 -13.01 -3.12
CA PHE A 29 7.31 -12.07 -3.27
C PHE A 29 5.96 -12.78 -3.44
N VAL A 30 5.93 -13.83 -4.25
CA VAL A 30 4.71 -14.61 -4.50
C VAL A 30 4.25 -15.33 -3.22
N MET A 31 5.19 -15.85 -2.41
CA MET A 31 4.89 -16.45 -1.11
C MET A 31 4.17 -15.50 -0.14
N GLN A 32 4.48 -14.20 -0.17
CA GLN A 32 3.80 -13.22 0.70
C GLN A 32 2.30 -13.10 0.38
N MET A 33 1.89 -13.34 -0.87
CA MET A 33 0.48 -13.27 -1.27
C MET A 33 -0.35 -14.47 -0.82
N PHE A 34 0.28 -15.62 -0.57
CA PHE A 34 -0.44 -16.86 -0.23
C PHE A 34 -0.91 -16.93 1.23
N VAL A 35 -0.49 -16.02 2.12
CA VAL A 35 -0.85 -16.09 3.55
C VAL A 35 -2.37 -16.07 3.76
N ARG A 36 -3.09 -15.18 3.08
CA ARG A 36 -4.57 -15.13 3.16
C ARG A 36 -5.22 -16.37 2.57
N VAL A 37 -4.68 -16.89 1.47
CA VAL A 37 -5.17 -18.12 0.84
C VAL A 37 -5.02 -19.31 1.77
N ALA A 38 -3.87 -19.44 2.45
CA ALA A 38 -3.63 -20.51 3.42
C ALA A 38 -4.65 -20.50 4.57
N ILE A 39 -5.07 -19.32 5.05
CA ILE A 39 -6.11 -19.20 6.09
C ILE A 39 -7.47 -19.71 5.59
N VAL A 40 -7.83 -19.43 4.34
CA VAL A 40 -9.10 -19.89 3.74
C VAL A 40 -9.06 -21.40 3.45
N VAL A 41 -7.92 -21.92 3.02
CA VAL A 41 -7.70 -23.36 2.84
C VAL A 41 -7.84 -24.08 4.18
N ASP A 42 -7.21 -23.58 5.25
CA ASP A 42 -7.35 -24.14 6.61
C ASP A 42 -8.81 -24.15 7.09
N TYR A 43 -9.58 -23.09 6.80
CA TYR A 43 -11.03 -23.09 7.09
C TYR A 43 -11.78 -24.18 6.33
N SER A 44 -11.42 -24.39 5.07
CA SER A 44 -12.11 -25.34 4.19
C SER A 44 -11.80 -26.79 4.56
N THR A 45 -10.55 -27.09 4.89
CA THR A 45 -10.11 -28.44 5.29
C THR A 45 -10.52 -28.79 6.71
N ASN A 46 -10.45 -27.83 7.65
CA ASN A 46 -10.69 -28.05 9.08
C ASN A 46 -12.03 -27.46 9.56
N LYS A 47 -13.08 -27.50 8.75
CA LYS A 47 -14.38 -26.84 9.05
C LYS A 47 -15.00 -27.26 10.39
N SER A 48 -14.80 -28.51 10.82
CA SER A 48 -15.26 -29.03 12.11
C SER A 48 -14.70 -28.25 13.30
N LEU A 49 -13.42 -27.90 13.25
CA LEU A 49 -12.75 -27.12 14.28
C LEU A 49 -13.33 -25.70 14.37
N TYR A 50 -13.58 -25.07 13.22
CA TYR A 50 -14.18 -23.73 13.17
C TYR A 50 -15.62 -23.72 13.68
N LEU A 51 -16.39 -24.79 13.44
CA LEU A 51 -17.71 -24.97 14.04
C LEU A 51 -17.64 -25.19 15.55
N GLN A 52 -16.65 -25.96 16.03
CA GLN A 52 -16.44 -26.21 17.46
C GLN A 52 -16.08 -24.94 18.23
N TYR A 53 -15.35 -23.99 17.64
CA TYR A 53 -15.01 -22.72 18.29
C TYR A 53 -15.92 -21.55 17.89
N CYS A 54 -17.01 -21.81 17.16
CA CYS A 54 -17.96 -20.77 16.77
C CYS A 54 -18.63 -20.14 18.01
N GLU A 55 -18.64 -18.82 18.10
CA GLU A 55 -19.29 -18.08 19.20
C GLU A 55 -20.80 -17.91 18.97
N ASN A 56 -21.23 -17.89 17.70
CA ASN A 56 -22.63 -17.72 17.30
C ASN A 56 -23.41 -19.05 17.23
N LYS A 57 -23.00 -20.06 18.02
CA LYS A 57 -23.69 -21.36 18.06
C LYS A 57 -25.14 -21.25 18.54
N SER A 58 -25.42 -20.29 19.41
CA SER A 58 -26.75 -20.01 19.96
C SER A 58 -27.67 -19.23 19.01
N ARG A 59 -27.17 -18.78 17.84
CA ARG A 59 -27.89 -17.96 16.86
C ARG A 59 -27.82 -18.58 15.46
N PRO A 60 -28.49 -19.72 15.22
CA PRO A 60 -28.46 -20.42 13.95
C PRO A 60 -29.00 -19.58 12.78
N GLU A 61 -29.85 -18.59 13.05
CA GLU A 61 -30.40 -17.65 12.06
C GLU A 61 -29.34 -16.80 11.35
N LEU A 62 -28.15 -16.66 11.95
CA LEU A 62 -27.03 -15.91 11.37
C LEU A 62 -26.24 -16.71 10.33
N HIS A 63 -26.52 -18.00 10.16
CA HIS A 63 -25.81 -18.89 9.22
C HIS A 63 -24.28 -18.78 9.30
N CYS A 64 -23.73 -18.57 10.50
CA CYS A 64 -22.32 -18.22 10.68
C CYS A 64 -21.36 -19.34 10.24
N ASN A 65 -21.68 -20.61 10.51
CA ASN A 65 -20.90 -21.76 10.03
C ASN A 65 -19.38 -21.69 10.33
N GLY A 66 -19.00 -21.12 11.48
CA GLY A 66 -17.60 -20.93 11.90
C GLY A 66 -16.86 -19.77 11.22
N GLN A 67 -17.54 -18.95 10.40
CA GLN A 67 -16.96 -17.80 9.71
C GLN A 67 -16.50 -16.69 10.67
N CYS A 68 -17.03 -16.62 11.89
CA CYS A 68 -16.59 -15.65 12.89
C CYS A 68 -15.10 -15.83 13.25
N ILE A 69 -14.64 -17.09 13.38
CA ILE A 69 -13.24 -17.42 13.65
C ILE A 69 -12.37 -17.10 12.43
N LEU A 70 -12.84 -17.43 11.22
CA LEU A 70 -12.16 -17.10 9.97
C LEU A 70 -11.93 -15.59 9.86
N MET A 71 -12.98 -14.79 10.09
CA MET A 71 -12.89 -13.32 10.05
C MET A 71 -11.92 -12.78 11.10
N LYS A 72 -11.91 -13.34 12.32
CA LYS A 72 -10.94 -12.97 13.37
C LYS A 72 -9.50 -13.27 12.94
N LYS A 73 -9.23 -14.43 12.33
CA LYS A 73 -7.90 -14.77 11.83
C LYS A 73 -7.44 -13.82 10.71
N LEU A 74 -8.33 -13.49 9.77
CA LEU A 74 -8.04 -12.55 8.68
C LEU A 74 -7.77 -11.14 9.21
N LYS A 75 -8.60 -10.61 10.11
CA LYS A 75 -8.38 -9.30 10.74
C LYS A 75 -7.06 -9.24 11.50
N LYS A 76 -6.72 -10.29 12.26
CA LYS A 76 -5.44 -10.37 12.97
C LYS A 76 -4.24 -10.35 12.02
N GLN A 77 -4.38 -10.91 10.82
CA GLN A 77 -3.34 -10.84 9.79
C GLN A 77 -3.22 -9.43 9.22
N GLU A 78 -4.33 -8.77 8.90
CA GLU A 78 -4.35 -7.39 8.42
C GLU A 78 -3.77 -6.39 9.45
N GLU A 79 -4.09 -6.58 10.74
CA GLU A 79 -3.53 -5.77 11.82
C GLU A 79 -2.01 -5.95 11.99
N LYS A 80 -1.49 -7.15 11.73
CA LYS A 80 -0.03 -7.38 11.74
C LYS A 80 0.63 -6.67 10.58
N GLU A 81 0.05 -6.77 9.39
CA GLU A 81 0.54 -6.09 8.19
C GLU A 81 0.52 -4.56 8.37
N SER A 82 -0.56 -4.00 8.93
CA SER A 82 -0.67 -2.56 9.17
C SER A 82 0.31 -2.07 10.23
N LYS A 83 0.48 -2.78 11.35
CA LYS A 83 1.48 -2.43 12.38
C LYS A 83 2.89 -2.43 11.84
N GLN A 84 3.23 -3.38 10.97
CA GLN A 84 4.56 -3.45 10.35
C GLN A 84 4.83 -2.24 9.44
N VAL A 85 3.81 -1.77 8.71
CA VAL A 85 3.92 -0.56 7.88
C VAL A 85 4.08 0.69 8.75
N SER A 86 3.31 0.83 9.83
CA SER A 86 3.40 1.97 10.75
C SER A 86 4.77 2.06 11.43
N GLN A 87 5.31 0.96 11.94
CA GLN A 87 6.65 0.93 12.55
C GLN A 87 7.76 1.30 11.56
N LYS A 88 7.62 0.86 10.29
CA LYS A 88 8.57 1.23 9.23
C LYS A 88 8.53 2.72 8.89
N LEU A 89 7.35 3.33 8.93
CA LEU A 89 7.18 4.76 8.67
C LEU A 89 7.73 5.61 9.83
N GLU A 90 7.51 5.18 11.07
CA GLU A 90 8.06 5.82 12.27
C GLU A 90 9.60 5.82 12.26
N TYR A 91 10.21 4.69 11.85
CA TYR A 91 11.66 4.62 11.66
C TYR A 91 12.14 5.61 10.60
N LEU A 92 11.48 5.69 9.43
CA LEU A 92 11.87 6.63 8.37
C LEU A 92 11.72 8.11 8.79
N ALA A 93 10.69 8.44 9.57
CA ALA A 93 10.49 9.79 10.11
C ALA A 93 11.59 10.18 11.12
N PHE A 94 12.18 9.21 11.82
CA PHE A 94 13.29 9.46 12.75
C PHE A 94 14.60 9.83 12.05
N PHE A 95 14.85 9.32 10.83
CA PHE A 95 16.11 9.59 10.10
C PHE A 95 16.03 10.73 9.09
N HIS A 96 14.84 11.29 8.82
CA HIS A 96 14.70 12.43 7.93
C HIS A 96 14.35 13.68 8.74
N GLU A 97 15.37 14.48 9.06
CA GLU A 97 15.14 15.87 9.45
C GLU A 97 14.46 16.54 8.26
N VAL A 98 13.19 16.92 8.43
CA VAL A 98 12.39 17.53 7.37
C VAL A 98 13.05 18.84 7.00
N GLU A 99 13.76 18.89 5.87
CA GLU A 99 14.19 20.15 5.28
C GLU A 99 12.95 21.03 5.15
N LYS A 100 12.94 22.16 5.85
CA LYS A 100 11.84 23.11 5.81
C LYS A 100 11.75 23.63 4.39
N ILE A 101 10.76 23.15 3.64
CA ILE A 101 10.45 23.68 2.31
C ILE A 101 9.89 25.09 2.52
N GLU A 102 10.75 26.10 2.42
CA GLU A 102 10.31 27.50 2.41
C GLU A 102 9.70 27.82 1.05
N PHE A 103 8.36 27.89 1.01
CA PHE A 103 7.65 28.36 -0.17
C PHE A 103 7.90 29.86 -0.34
N ASN A 104 8.63 30.23 -1.39
CA ASN A 104 8.88 31.62 -1.73
C ASN A 104 7.54 32.31 -2.01
N LYS A 105 7.18 33.32 -1.20
CA LYS A 105 5.90 34.04 -1.35
C LYS A 105 5.84 34.68 -2.75
N PRO A 106 4.92 34.27 -3.63
CA PRO A 106 4.86 34.87 -4.96
C PRO A 106 4.49 36.35 -4.83
N ARG A 107 5.29 37.23 -5.44
CA ARG A 107 4.95 38.64 -5.56
C ARG A 107 3.77 38.76 -6.53
N LEU A 108 2.60 39.07 -5.99
CA LEU A 108 1.41 39.44 -6.77
C LEU A 108 1.71 40.72 -7.56
N HIS A 109 1.82 40.60 -8.88
CA HIS A 109 1.82 41.74 -9.79
C HIS A 109 0.47 41.78 -10.50
N PHE A 110 -0.36 42.75 -10.15
CA PHE A 110 -1.64 42.98 -10.80
C PHE A 110 -1.39 43.71 -12.12
N ILE A 111 -1.60 43.01 -13.24
CA ILE A 111 -1.59 43.63 -14.58
C ILE A 111 -3.03 44.06 -14.87
N PRO A 112 -3.32 45.36 -15.06
CA PRO A 112 -4.66 45.80 -15.41
C PRO A 112 -4.95 45.45 -16.88
N ASP A 113 -6.04 44.71 -17.11
CA ASP A 113 -6.49 44.27 -18.43
C ASP A 113 -6.79 45.45 -19.37
N THR A 114 -6.33 45.35 -20.61
CA THR A 114 -6.88 46.13 -21.72
C THR A 114 -7.27 45.21 -22.89
N ASN A 115 -8.58 45.01 -23.02
CA ASN A 115 -9.39 44.72 -24.22
C ASN A 115 -9.03 43.52 -25.14
N LEU A 116 -9.72 42.40 -24.86
CA LEU A 116 -10.43 41.44 -25.75
C LEU A 116 -9.96 41.18 -27.22
N SER A 117 -9.45 39.96 -27.50
CA SER A 117 -10.08 38.99 -28.44
C SER A 117 -9.19 37.77 -28.75
N GLY A 118 -9.77 36.57 -28.61
CA GLY A 118 -9.26 35.32 -29.20
C GLY A 118 -8.48 34.40 -28.25
N LEU A 119 -9.20 33.62 -27.44
CA LEU A 119 -8.70 32.57 -26.53
C LEU A 119 -7.34 32.84 -25.87
N ILE A 120 -7.37 33.55 -24.75
CA ILE A 120 -6.30 33.46 -23.74
C ILE A 120 -6.86 32.61 -22.61
N CYS A 121 -6.26 31.44 -22.38
CA CYS A 121 -6.53 30.64 -21.19
C CYS A 121 -5.98 31.39 -19.96
N ASN A 122 -6.78 32.28 -19.39
CA ASN A 122 -6.51 32.98 -18.13
C ASN A 122 -6.76 32.08 -16.92
N TYR A 123 -6.37 30.81 -16.99
CA TYR A 123 -6.39 29.97 -15.80
C TYR A 123 -5.24 30.39 -14.89
N SER A 124 -5.58 31.17 -13.88
CA SER A 124 -4.76 31.42 -12.71
C SER A 124 -5.32 30.54 -11.59
N PHE A 125 -4.51 29.58 -11.11
CA PHE A 125 -4.89 28.77 -9.95
C PHE A 125 -4.91 29.67 -8.71
N GLN A 126 -6.10 30.13 -8.33
CA GLN A 126 -6.32 30.76 -7.02
C GLN A 126 -6.44 29.67 -5.96
N PHE A 127 -5.40 29.52 -5.15
CA PHE A 127 -5.47 28.74 -3.93
C PHE A 127 -6.35 29.47 -2.91
N VAL A 128 -7.58 28.98 -2.70
CA VAL A 128 -8.53 29.52 -1.72
C VAL A 128 -8.41 28.74 -0.42
N VAL A 129 -7.94 29.39 0.64
CA VAL A 129 -7.67 28.76 1.95
C VAL A 129 -8.95 28.50 2.77
N SER A 130 -10.10 29.08 2.41
CA SER A 130 -11.31 29.02 3.24
C SER A 130 -12.56 28.53 2.49
N ILE A 131 -12.59 27.21 2.22
CA ILE A 131 -13.82 26.53 1.77
C ILE A 131 -14.71 26.18 2.98
N PHE A 132 -14.16 26.18 4.19
CA PHE A 132 -14.92 25.87 5.40
C PHE A 132 -15.44 27.15 6.06
N ARG A 133 -16.74 27.40 5.91
CA ARG A 133 -17.48 28.29 6.80
C ARG A 133 -18.23 27.40 7.79
N PRO A 134 -17.88 27.37 9.09
CA PRO A 134 -18.72 26.69 10.06
C PRO A 134 -20.11 27.33 10.08
N PRO A 135 -21.19 26.57 10.34
CA PRO A 135 -22.52 27.15 10.50
C PRO A 135 -22.47 28.15 11.66
N LEU A 136 -23.03 29.34 11.45
CA LEU A 136 -23.33 30.26 12.54
C LEU A 136 -24.41 29.58 13.38
N THR A 137 -24.02 28.99 14.51
CA THR A 137 -24.97 28.63 15.55
C THR A 137 -25.54 29.94 16.10
N SER A 138 -26.64 30.41 15.52
CA SER A 138 -27.51 31.40 16.16
C SER A 138 -28.63 30.64 16.87
N ILE A 139 -28.48 30.57 18.20
CA ILE A 139 -29.53 30.51 19.25
C ILE A 139 -30.60 29.42 19.08
#